data_AF-A0AAW9NSX1-F1
#
_entry.id   AF-A0AAW9NSX1-F1
#
_cell.length_a   1.000
_cell.length_b   1.000
_cell.length_c   1.000
_cell.angle_alpha   90.00
_cell.angle_beta   90.00
_cell.angle_gamma   90.00
#
_symmetry.space_group_name_H-M   'P 1'
#
loop_
_entity.id
_entity.type
_entity.pdbx_description
1 polymer ?
#
loop_
_entity_poly.entity_id
_entity_poly.type
_entity_poly.pdbx_seq_one_letter_code
_entity_poly.pdbx_strand_id
1 'polypeptide(L)'
;MPTNDIRRGIVQAKENEKGFGFLAVEVFIIAILAGLIAVGYGMGIKALWILGGVWLCLLIMIQFKKLLYFLCILFSIIWTLIAFTIALNLGGWIIAIIVSLIVLFTTLGYHFAAIQHIEDLKR
;
A
#
# COMPACT_ATOMS: atom_id res chain seq x y z
N MET A 1 15.44 27.89 -16.35
CA MET A 1 15.09 26.45 -16.33
C MET A 1 14.18 26.18 -17.52
N PRO A 2 14.42 25.14 -18.33
CA PRO A 2 13.54 24.79 -19.44
C PRO A 2 12.13 24.53 -18.92
N THR A 3 11.11 25.11 -19.55
CA THR A 3 9.69 24.95 -19.17
C THR A 3 9.23 23.49 -19.09
N ASN A 4 9.86 22.60 -19.88
CA ASN A 4 9.60 21.16 -19.88
C ASN A 4 10.04 20.45 -18.59
N ASP A 5 11.13 20.90 -17.96
CA ASP A 5 11.64 20.28 -16.73
C ASP A 5 10.74 20.61 -15.54
N ILE A 6 10.23 21.84 -15.49
CA ILE A 6 9.25 22.28 -14.51
C ILE A 6 7.95 21.46 -14.66
N ARG A 7 7.47 21.29 -15.89
CA ARG A 7 6.27 20.48 -16.16
C ARG A 7 6.45 19.02 -15.71
N ARG A 8 7.61 18.42 -15.98
CA ARG A 8 7.92 17.04 -15.55
C ARG A 8 7.95 16.92 -14.03
N GLY A 9 8.58 17.86 -13.34
CA GLY A 9 8.62 17.87 -11.87
C GLY A 9 7.23 17.94 -11.25
N ILE A 10 6.35 18.81 -11.76
CA ILE A 10 4.96 18.93 -11.28
C ILE A 10 4.18 17.64 -11.49
N VAL A 11 4.32 17.00 -12.66
CA VAL A 11 3.63 15.72 -12.93
C VAL A 11 4.15 14.62 -12.00
N GLN A 12 5.46 14.54 -11.80
CA GLN A 12 6.06 13.53 -10.92
C GLN A 12 5.62 13.72 -9.46
N ALA A 13 5.60 14.96 -8.96
CA ALA A 13 5.11 15.26 -7.61
C ALA A 13 3.64 14.82 -7.43
N LYS A 14 2.80 15.05 -8.44
CA LYS A 14 1.39 14.62 -8.42
C LYS A 14 1.24 13.09 -8.42
N GLU A 15 2.06 12.37 -9.19
CA GLU A 15 2.03 10.90 -9.17
C GLU A 15 2.57 10.33 -7.86
N ASN A 16 3.58 10.96 -7.25
CA ASN A 16 4.08 10.61 -5.93
C ASN A 16 3.00 10.79 -4.84
N GLU A 17 2.26 11.89 -4.88
CA GLU A 17 1.13 12.13 -3.98
C GLU A 17 0.03 11.07 -4.13
N LYS A 18 -0.29 10.64 -5.36
CA LYS A 18 -1.21 9.52 -5.57
C LYS A 18 -0.68 8.21 -5.00
N GLY A 19 0.62 7.94 -5.16
CA GLY A 19 1.28 6.79 -4.54
C GLY A 19 1.11 6.80 -3.02
N PHE A 20 1.33 7.97 -2.39
CA PHE A 20 1.08 8.13 -0.97
C PHE A 20 -0.38 7.91 -0.59
N GLY A 21 -1.33 8.44 -1.38
CA GLY A 21 -2.75 8.20 -1.20
C GLY A 21 -3.12 6.71 -1.27
N PHE A 22 -2.52 5.96 -2.20
CA PHE A 22 -2.68 4.51 -2.30
C PHE A 22 -2.22 3.80 -1.01
N LEU A 23 -1.00 4.09 -0.55
CA LEU A 23 -0.46 3.53 0.70
C LEU A 23 -1.32 3.88 1.93
N ALA A 24 -1.83 5.12 2.00
CA ALA A 24 -2.68 5.57 3.09
C ALA A 24 -4.01 4.80 3.14
N VAL A 25 -4.61 4.52 1.99
CA VAL A 25 -5.83 3.70 1.88
C VAL A 25 -5.56 2.26 2.32
N GLU A 26 -4.43 1.66 1.93
CA GLU A 26 -4.07 0.31 2.37
C GLU A 26 -3.94 0.22 3.90
N VAL A 27 -3.23 1.19 4.51
CA VAL A 27 -3.07 1.25 5.97
C VAL A 27 -4.43 1.36 6.66
N PHE A 28 -5.33 2.16 6.12
CA PHE A 28 -6.68 2.31 6.65
C PHE A 28 -7.51 1.03 6.52
N ILE A 29 -7.47 0.38 5.36
CA ILE A 29 -8.18 -0.89 5.11
C ILE A 29 -7.66 -1.98 6.06
N ILE A 30 -6.34 -2.11 6.24
CA ILE A 30 -5.74 -3.11 7.12
C ILE A 30 -6.17 -2.89 8.57
N ALA A 31 -6.19 -1.64 9.03
CA ALA A 31 -6.68 -1.33 10.37
C ALA A 31 -8.15 -1.71 10.56
N ILE A 32 -9.01 -1.40 9.58
CA ILE A 32 -10.42 -1.80 9.60
C ILE A 32 -10.56 -3.31 9.63
N LEU A 33 -9.86 -4.04 8.75
CA LEU A 33 -9.92 -5.49 8.68
C LEU A 33 -9.48 -6.13 9.99
N ALA A 34 -8.40 -5.63 10.62
CA ALA A 34 -7.96 -6.10 11.93
C ALA A 34 -9.03 -5.90 13.01
N GLY A 35 -9.69 -4.74 13.01
CA GLY A 35 -10.83 -4.46 13.90
C GLY A 35 -12.01 -5.41 13.66
N LEU A 36 -12.42 -5.61 12.41
CA LEU A 36 -13.54 -6.50 12.05
C LEU A 36 -13.24 -7.96 12.42
N ILE A 37 -12.02 -8.42 12.19
CA ILE A 37 -11.57 -9.76 12.61
C ILE A 37 -11.69 -9.91 14.13
N ALA A 38 -11.26 -8.90 14.90
CA ALA A 38 -11.40 -8.91 16.35
C ALA A 38 -12.87 -8.94 16.82
N VAL A 39 -13.77 -8.23 16.12
CA VAL A 39 -15.22 -8.33 16.38
C VAL A 39 -15.70 -9.77 16.16
N GLY A 40 -15.26 -10.43 15.08
CA GLY A 40 -15.61 -11.82 14.79
C GLY A 40 -15.18 -12.82 15.87
N TYR A 41 -14.07 -12.57 16.54
CA TYR A 41 -13.61 -13.34 17.71
C TYR A 41 -14.34 -13.00 19.02
N GLY A 42 -15.39 -12.18 18.99
CA GLY A 42 -16.17 -11.80 20.17
C GLY A 42 -15.52 -10.75 21.06
N MET A 43 -14.52 -10.01 20.56
CA MET A 43 -13.75 -9.06 21.38
C MET A 43 -14.47 -7.73 21.69
N GLY A 44 -15.69 -7.51 21.17
CA GLY A 44 -16.54 -6.36 21.52
C GLY A 44 -15.82 -5.01 21.50
N ILE A 45 -15.84 -4.29 22.63
CA ILE A 45 -15.19 -2.97 22.78
C ILE A 45 -13.66 -3.03 22.52
N LYS A 46 -13.00 -4.17 22.77
CA LYS A 46 -11.56 -4.33 22.51
C LYS A 46 -11.23 -4.29 21.01
N ALA A 47 -12.20 -4.55 20.13
CA ALA A 47 -11.99 -4.46 18.69
C ALA A 47 -11.70 -3.02 18.21
N LEU A 48 -12.31 -2.01 18.85
CA LEU A 48 -12.03 -0.60 18.55
C LEU A 48 -10.60 -0.22 18.94
N TRP A 49 -10.12 -0.75 20.06
CA TRP A 49 -8.73 -0.59 20.49
C TRP A 49 -7.74 -1.29 19.54
N ILE A 50 -8.09 -2.46 19.00
CA ILE A 50 -7.27 -3.15 18.00
C ILE A 50 -7.22 -2.36 16.70
N LEU A 51 -8.36 -1.86 16.22
CA LEU A 51 -8.42 -1.00 15.03
C LEU A 51 -7.52 0.23 15.21
N GLY A 52 -7.74 0.99 16.30
CA GLY A 52 -6.96 2.19 16.59
C GLY A 52 -5.47 1.90 16.79
N GLY A 53 -5.16 0.81 17.51
CA GLY A 53 -3.79 0.38 17.77
C GLY A 53 -3.04 -0.04 16.51
N VAL A 54 -3.66 -0.82 15.62
CA VAL A 54 -3.08 -1.22 14.34
C VAL A 54 -2.89 0.00 13.43
N TRP A 55 -3.88 0.89 13.36
CA TRP A 55 -3.77 2.11 12.55
C TRP A 55 -2.62 3.01 13.02
N LEU A 56 -2.54 3.29 14.32
CA LEU A 56 -1.45 4.10 14.90
C LEU A 56 -0.09 3.43 14.71
N CYS A 57 0.00 2.11 14.90
CA CYS A 57 1.24 1.36 14.69
C CYS A 57 1.74 1.52 13.25
N LEU A 58 0.86 1.34 12.26
CA LEU A 58 1.21 1.49 10.84
C LEU A 58 1.63 2.93 10.50
N LEU A 59 0.96 3.94 11.04
CA LEU A 59 1.35 5.34 10.86
C LEU A 59 2.73 5.63 11.45
N ILE A 60 3.06 5.05 12.62
CA ILE A 60 4.39 5.16 13.23
C ILE A 60 5.44 4.45 12.36
N MET A 61 5.15 3.25 11.84
CA MET A 61 6.07 2.51 10.99
C MET A 61 6.46 3.29 9.71
N ILE A 62 5.52 4.03 9.13
CA ILE A 62 5.77 4.90 7.95
C ILE A 62 6.85 5.98 8.24
N GLN A 63 7.01 6.39 9.50
CA GLN A 63 8.03 7.39 9.87
C GLN A 63 9.45 6.83 9.76
N PHE A 64 9.66 5.53 9.92
CA PHE A 64 10.97 4.90 9.86
C PHE A 64 11.23 4.32 8.47
N LYS A 65 12.25 4.83 7.77
CA LYS A 65 12.57 4.42 6.39
C LYS A 65 12.62 2.91 6.20
N LYS A 66 13.38 2.19 7.04
CA LYS A 66 13.54 0.73 6.93
C LYS A 66 12.20 -0.02 7.07
N LEU A 67 11.34 0.42 7.99
CA LEU A 67 10.02 -0.19 8.21
C LEU A 67 9.07 0.14 7.06
N LEU A 68 9.12 1.36 6.52
CA LEU A 68 8.35 1.76 5.35
C LEU A 68 8.70 0.89 4.13
N TYR A 69 9.97 0.72 3.79
CA TYR A 69 10.39 -0.16 2.69
C TYR A 69 9.90 -1.60 2.89
N PHE A 70 10.04 -2.12 4.11
CA PHE A 70 9.55 -3.46 4.45
C PHE A 70 8.03 -3.58 4.27
N LEU A 71 7.28 -2.59 4.75
CA LEU A 71 5.81 -2.56 4.66
C LEU A 71 5.34 -2.51 3.20
N CYS A 72 5.94 -1.66 2.39
CA CYS A 72 5.66 -1.54 0.96
C CYS A 72 5.90 -2.85 0.20
N ILE A 73 7.02 -3.53 0.47
CA ILE A 73 7.29 -4.85 -0.16
C ILE A 73 6.24 -5.87 0.28
N LEU A 74 5.91 -5.90 1.57
CA LEU A 74 4.90 -6.81 2.11
C LEU A 74 3.52 -6.58 1.46
N PHE A 75 3.09 -5.33 1.34
CA PHE A 75 1.81 -4.98 0.72
C PHE A 75 1.78 -5.33 -0.78
N SER A 76 2.88 -5.09 -1.51
CA SER A 76 2.99 -5.52 -2.91
C SER A 76 2.83 -7.03 -3.07
N ILE A 77 3.44 -7.82 -2.18
CA ILE A 77 3.31 -9.28 -2.19
C ILE A 77 1.86 -9.68 -1.90
N ILE A 78 1.20 -9.07 -0.92
CA ILE A 78 -0.20 -9.35 -0.58
C ILE A 78 -1.13 -9.11 -1.78
N TRP A 79 -1.02 -7.96 -2.46
CA TRP A 79 -1.80 -7.69 -3.67
C TRP A 79 -1.52 -8.68 -4.80
N THR A 80 -0.26 -9.09 -4.94
CA THR A 80 0.14 -10.08 -5.95
C THR A 80 -0.53 -11.43 -5.70
N LEU A 81 -0.61 -11.86 -4.44
CA LEU A 81 -1.30 -13.10 -4.04
C LEU A 81 -2.82 -13.01 -4.23
N ILE A 82 -3.42 -11.86 -3.90
CA ILE A 82 -4.85 -11.61 -4.14
C ILE A 82 -5.15 -11.69 -5.64
N ALA A 83 -4.37 -11.00 -6.46
CA ALA A 83 -4.53 -11.01 -7.92
C ALA A 83 -4.31 -12.40 -8.51
N PHE A 84 -3.33 -13.15 -8.02
CA PHE A 84 -3.06 -14.54 -8.43
C PHE A 84 -4.29 -15.41 -8.21
N THR A 85 -4.83 -15.36 -7.00
CA THR A 85 -5.98 -16.18 -6.59
C THR A 85 -7.21 -15.85 -7.43
N ILE A 86 -7.48 -14.57 -7.68
CA ILE A 86 -8.60 -14.14 -8.53
C ILE A 86 -8.40 -14.64 -9.96
N ALA A 87 -7.24 -14.41 -10.54
CA ALA A 87 -6.94 -14.76 -11.93
C ALA A 87 -6.91 -16.28 -12.17
N LEU A 88 -6.47 -17.07 -11.18
CA LEU A 88 -6.50 -18.53 -11.23
C LEU A 88 -7.94 -19.05 -11.36
N ASN A 89 -8.88 -18.47 -10.63
CA ASN A 89 -10.30 -18.85 -10.68
C ASN A 89 -11.02 -18.41 -11.96
N LEU A 90 -10.44 -17.49 -12.73
CA LEU A 90 -11.05 -16.96 -13.96
C LEU A 90 -10.48 -17.59 -15.25
N GLY A 91 -9.19 -17.92 -15.27
CA GLY A 91 -8.48 -18.26 -16.51
C GLY A 91 -7.38 -19.32 -16.37
N GLY A 92 -7.22 -19.92 -15.19
CA GLY A 92 -6.20 -20.92 -14.94
C GLY A 92 -4.78 -20.34 -14.73
N TRP A 93 -3.80 -21.24 -14.63
CA TRP A 93 -2.45 -20.93 -14.14
C TRP A 93 -1.69 -19.89 -14.98
N ILE A 94 -1.77 -19.96 -16.31
CA ILE A 94 -1.02 -19.06 -17.19
C ILE A 94 -1.49 -17.61 -17.01
N ILE A 95 -2.82 -17.40 -16.98
CA ILE A 95 -3.41 -16.08 -16.77
C ILE A 95 -3.06 -15.57 -15.37
N ALA A 96 -3.11 -16.43 -14.36
CA ALA A 96 -2.75 -16.07 -12.99
C ALA A 96 -1.32 -15.53 -12.88
N ILE A 97 -0.34 -16.21 -13.48
CA ILE A 97 1.05 -15.77 -13.45
C ILE A 97 1.23 -14.40 -14.11
N ILE A 98 0.67 -14.20 -15.30
CA ILE A 98 0.82 -12.95 -16.06
C ILE A 98 0.19 -11.78 -15.29
N VAL A 99 -1.05 -11.96 -14.81
CA VAL A 99 -1.77 -10.92 -14.06
C VAL A 99 -1.04 -10.57 -12.77
N SER A 100 -0.54 -11.57 -12.03
CA SER A 100 0.23 -11.34 -10.81
C SER A 100 1.51 -10.56 -11.04
N LEU A 101 2.26 -10.83 -12.11
CA LEU A 101 3.45 -10.05 -12.44
C LEU A 101 3.09 -8.59 -12.74
N ILE A 102 2.03 -8.35 -13.51
CA ILE A 102 1.56 -6.98 -13.81
C ILE A 102 1.18 -6.25 -12.52
N VAL A 103 0.43 -6.90 -11.63
CA VAL A 103 0.01 -6.32 -10.34
C VAL A 103 1.21 -6.07 -9.43
N LEU A 104 2.18 -6.98 -9.38
CA LEU A 104 3.40 -6.82 -8.59
C LEU A 104 4.17 -5.57 -9.01
N PHE A 105 4.46 -5.41 -10.31
CA PHE A 105 5.20 -4.25 -10.79
C PHE A 105 4.42 -2.95 -10.65
N THR A 106 3.11 -2.98 -10.86
CA THR A 106 2.25 -1.80 -10.72
C THR A 106 2.20 -1.35 -9.26
N THR A 107 1.96 -2.26 -8.33
CA THR A 107 1.90 -1.95 -6.88
C THR A 107 3.25 -1.51 -6.34
N LEU A 108 4.35 -2.15 -6.74
CA LEU A 108 5.70 -1.70 -6.40
C LEU A 108 5.96 -0.26 -6.89
N GLY A 109 5.52 0.07 -8.11
CA GLY A 109 5.63 1.43 -8.65
C GLY A 109 4.92 2.46 -7.77
N TYR A 110 3.66 2.20 -7.37
CA TYR A 110 2.92 3.08 -6.46
C TYR A 110 3.60 3.19 -5.08
N HIS A 111 4.14 2.10 -4.55
CA HIS A 111 4.86 2.13 -3.28
C HIS A 111 6.16 2.92 -3.34
N PHE A 112 6.95 2.81 -4.43
CA PHE A 112 8.13 3.65 -4.59
C PHE A 112 7.78 5.13 -4.72
N ALA A 113 6.68 5.44 -5.43
CA ALA A 113 6.17 6.80 -5.52
C ALA A 113 5.74 7.35 -4.14
N ALA A 114 5.10 6.52 -3.31
CA ALA A 114 4.73 6.84 -1.93
C ALA A 114 5.96 7.10 -1.05
N ILE A 115 6.98 6.24 -1.16
CA ILE A 115 8.24 6.39 -0.43
C ILE A 115 8.90 7.71 -0.80
N GLN A 116 8.99 8.02 -2.10
CA GLN A 116 9.57 9.28 -2.58
C GLN A 116 8.81 10.49 -2.00
N HIS A 117 7.47 10.47 -2.02
CA HIS A 117 6.66 11.53 -1.42
C HIS A 117 6.97 11.76 0.06
N ILE A 118 7.07 10.67 0.84
CA ILE A 118 7.39 10.74 2.27
C ILE A 118 8.81 11.26 2.51
N GLU A 119 9.77 10.88 1.66
CA GLU A 119 11.13 11.40 1.74
C GLU A 119 11.22 12.89 1.38
N ASP A 120 10.46 13.32 0.38
CA ASP A 120 10.39 14.73 -0.04
C ASP A 120 9.79 15.60 1.07
N LEU A 121 8.77 15.12 1.79
CA LEU A 121 8.19 15.82 2.95
C LEU A 121 9.13 15.93 4.16
N LYS A 122 10.13 15.06 4.27
CA LYS A 122 11.09 15.04 5.38
C LYS A 122 12.34 15.88 5.12
N ARG A 123 12.53 16.37 3.90
CA ARG A 123 13.64 17.25 3.51
C ARG A 123 13.24 18.71 3.65
#